data_AF-A0A7D5ZHI4-F1
#
_entry.id   AF-A0A7D5ZHI4-F1
#
_cell.length_a   1.000
_cell.length_b   1.000
_cell.length_c   1.000
_cell.angle_alpha   90.00
_cell.angle_beta   90.00
_cell.angle_gamma   90.00
#
_symmetry.space_group_name_H-M   'P 1'
#
loop_
_entity.id
_entity.type
_entity.pdbx_description
1 polymer ?
#
loop_
_entity_poly.entity_id
_entity_poly.type
_entity_poly.pdbx_seq_one_letter_code
_entity_poly.pdbx_strand_id
1 'polypeptide(L)'
;MTISLERPAVPADDVQDLVEPYDERHTVVTVRMGVSRDQLAAAVEDAATKTYGIKNPDELSVEEVRSLAAFSLAWMGALELEQAARSMAQMAGPDADDVSTRPYLLAVYRAVDRAFPKAA
;
A
#
# COMPACT_ATOMS: atom_id res chain seq x y z
N MET A 1 -19.59 22.32 3.97
CA MET A 1 -18.79 21.11 3.72
C MET A 1 -19.34 20.03 4.63
N THR A 2 -20.10 19.11 4.07
CA THR A 2 -20.82 18.07 4.83
C THR A 2 -19.91 16.85 4.88
N ILE A 3 -19.36 16.53 6.04
CA ILE A 3 -18.62 15.29 6.25
C ILE A 3 -19.67 14.19 6.33
N SER A 4 -19.89 13.47 5.22
CA SER A 4 -20.77 12.31 5.22
C SER A 4 -20.03 11.16 5.90
N LEU A 5 -20.48 10.79 7.11
CA LEU A 5 -20.03 9.59 7.82
C LEU A 5 -20.65 8.35 7.17
N GLU A 6 -20.32 8.11 5.91
CA GLU A 6 -20.63 6.83 5.30
C GLU A 6 -19.69 5.80 5.93
N ARG A 7 -20.29 4.85 6.65
CA ARG A 7 -19.65 3.64 7.18
C ARG A 7 -18.58 3.17 6.18
N PRO A 8 -17.32 2.95 6.60
CA PRO A 8 -16.31 2.46 5.68
C PRO A 8 -16.80 1.17 5.02
N ALA A 9 -16.56 1.02 3.71
CA ALA A 9 -17.03 -0.12 2.92
C ALA A 9 -16.48 -1.47 3.40
N VAL A 10 -15.47 -1.43 4.28
CA VAL A 10 -14.89 -2.57 4.98
C VAL A 10 -14.76 -2.17 6.46
N PRO A 11 -15.23 -2.99 7.41
CA PRO A 11 -14.87 -2.82 8.82
C PRO A 11 -13.34 -2.85 8.93
N ALA A 12 -12.72 -1.79 9.45
CA ALA A 12 -11.32 -1.82 9.82
C ALA A 12 -11.28 -2.33 11.26
N ASP A 13 -11.32 -3.65 11.44
CA ASP A 13 -11.16 -4.25 12.77
C ASP A 13 -9.75 -3.97 13.33
N ASP A 14 -8.76 -3.77 12.44
CA ASP A 14 -7.41 -3.32 12.76
C ASP A 14 -7.13 -1.94 12.12
N VAL A 15 -7.31 -0.87 12.89
CA VAL A 15 -6.81 0.45 12.51
C VAL A 15 -5.36 0.54 12.96
N GLN A 16 -4.45 0.83 12.03
CA GLN A 16 -3.06 1.08 12.39
C GLN A 16 -2.99 2.37 13.23
N ASP A 17 -2.71 2.22 14.51
CA ASP A 17 -2.58 3.34 15.43
C ASP A 17 -1.27 4.08 15.21
N LEU A 18 -1.37 5.41 15.10
CA LEU A 18 -0.23 6.32 15.17
C LEU A 18 0.07 6.74 16.63
N VAL A 19 -0.62 6.12 17.59
CA VAL A 19 -0.53 6.41 19.02
C VAL A 19 0.53 5.49 19.61
N GLU A 20 1.41 6.02 20.46
CA GLU A 20 2.37 5.19 21.17
C GLU A 20 1.66 4.17 22.09
N PRO A 21 2.27 3.01 22.39
CA PRO A 21 1.62 1.92 23.16
C PRO A 21 1.06 2.30 24.54
N TYR A 22 1.36 3.50 25.05
CA TYR A 22 0.97 3.98 26.37
C TYR A 22 0.15 5.28 26.35
N ASP A 23 -0.09 5.85 25.17
CA ASP A 23 -0.92 7.04 25.02
C ASP A 23 -2.38 6.68 24.75
N GLU A 24 -3.29 7.50 25.25
CA GLU A 24 -4.72 7.34 24.96
C GLU A 24 -5.06 7.86 23.56
N ARG A 25 -5.84 7.07 22.80
CA ARG A 25 -6.31 7.47 21.47
C ARG A 25 -7.21 8.70 21.59
N HIS A 26 -6.77 9.83 21.03
CA HIS A 26 -7.55 11.06 21.06
C HIS A 26 -8.74 11.05 20.09
N THR A 27 -8.56 10.51 18.88
CA THR A 27 -9.61 10.46 17.84
C THR A 27 -9.30 9.39 16.79
N VAL A 28 -10.30 9.02 15.98
CA VAL A 28 -10.14 8.16 14.79
C VAL A 28 -10.54 8.97 13.56
N VAL A 29 -9.63 9.09 12.60
CA VAL A 29 -9.88 9.77 11.32
C VAL A 29 -9.92 8.74 10.20
N THR A 30 -11.01 8.71 9.43
CA THR A 30 -11.14 7.85 8.24
C THR A 30 -10.89 8.68 6.99
N VAL A 31 -9.93 8.25 6.16
CA VAL A 31 -9.60 8.88 4.88
C VAL A 31 -10.05 7.97 3.74
N ARG A 32 -10.71 8.55 2.73
CA ARG A 32 -11.01 7.88 1.45
C ARG A 32 -10.12 8.47 0.38
N MET A 33 -9.37 7.63 -0.32
CA MET A 33 -8.46 8.03 -1.40
C MET A 33 -8.64 7.14 -2.61
N GLY A 34 -8.52 7.74 -3.80
CA GLY A 34 -8.39 7.01 -5.06
C GLY A 34 -6.91 6.93 -5.43
N VAL A 35 -6.41 5.73 -5.68
CA VAL A 35 -5.01 5.50 -6.07
C VAL A 35 -4.96 4.60 -7.29
N SER A 36 -3.89 4.74 -8.10
CA SER A 36 -3.63 3.81 -9.18
C SER A 36 -3.07 2.48 -8.66
N ARG A 37 -3.12 1.44 -9.48
CA ARG A 37 -2.49 0.15 -9.19
C ARG A 37 -1.00 0.28 -8.91
N ASP A 38 -0.31 1.14 -9.67
CA ASP A 38 1.13 1.32 -9.54
C ASP A 38 1.50 2.11 -8.28
N GLN A 39 0.67 3.08 -7.88
CA GLN A 39 0.81 3.78 -6.59
C GLN A 39 0.59 2.82 -5.42
N LEU A 40 -0.40 1.94 -5.52
CA LEU A 40 -0.68 0.94 -4.50
C LEU A 40 0.46 -0.09 -4.41
N ALA A 41 1.01 -0.52 -5.55
CA ALA A 41 2.18 -1.38 -5.59
C ALA A 41 3.43 -0.69 -5.03
N ALA A 42 3.63 0.59 -5.32
CA ALA A 42 4.72 1.37 -4.74
C ALA A 42 4.59 1.48 -3.20
N ALA A 43 3.39 1.71 -2.68
CA ALA A 43 3.17 1.74 -1.23
C ALA A 43 3.46 0.40 -0.55
N VAL A 44 3.02 -0.72 -1.15
CA VAL A 44 3.31 -2.05 -0.62
C VAL A 44 4.80 -2.38 -0.70
N GLU A 45 5.46 -2.07 -1.83
CA GLU A 45 6.91 -2.29 -2.01
C GLU A 45 7.73 -1.51 -0.98
N ASP A 46 7.40 -0.23 -0.80
CA ASP A 46 8.07 0.65 0.13
C ASP A 46 8.05 0.11 1.56
N ALA A 47 6.86 -0.28 2.07
CA ALA A 47 6.74 -0.89 3.39
C ALA A 47 7.42 -2.27 3.45
N ALA A 48 7.23 -3.11 2.43
CA ALA A 48 7.77 -4.46 2.40
C ALA A 48 9.31 -4.45 2.45
N THR A 49 9.95 -3.59 1.67
CA THR A 49 11.41 -3.50 1.58
C THR A 49 12.01 -2.71 2.73
N LYS A 50 11.54 -1.48 2.98
CA LYS A 50 12.18 -0.56 3.93
C LYS A 50 11.84 -0.87 5.39
N THR A 51 10.61 -1.30 5.66
CA THR A 51 10.14 -1.50 7.04
C THR A 51 10.34 -2.93 7.52
N TYR A 52 10.04 -3.92 6.67
CA TYR A 52 9.97 -5.32 7.10
C TYR A 52 10.99 -6.26 6.44
N GLY A 53 11.73 -5.81 5.42
CA GLY A 53 12.73 -6.65 4.72
C GLY A 53 12.15 -7.90 4.06
N ILE A 54 10.88 -7.84 3.63
CA ILE A 54 10.15 -8.95 3.03
C ILE A 54 10.72 -9.26 1.64
N LYS A 55 11.16 -10.52 1.46
CA LYS A 55 11.78 -11.00 0.21
C LYS A 55 10.82 -11.64 -0.76
N ASN A 56 9.68 -12.15 -0.28
CA ASN A 56 8.68 -12.83 -1.09
C ASN A 56 7.26 -12.28 -0.84
N PRO A 57 6.83 -11.26 -1.59
CA PRO A 57 5.50 -10.67 -1.43
C PRO A 57 4.34 -11.64 -1.69
N ASP A 58 4.55 -12.73 -2.44
CA ASP A 58 3.49 -13.69 -2.74
C ASP A 58 3.03 -14.46 -1.48
N GLU A 59 3.90 -14.60 -0.47
CA GLU A 59 3.63 -15.28 0.81
C GLU A 59 2.77 -14.46 1.77
N LEU A 60 2.67 -13.15 1.56
CA LEU A 60 1.87 -12.27 2.42
C LEU A 60 0.37 -12.58 2.27
N SER A 61 -0.31 -12.66 3.40
CA SER A 61 -1.77 -12.69 3.44
C SER A 61 -2.37 -11.41 2.86
N VAL A 62 -3.66 -11.46 2.50
CA VAL A 62 -4.39 -10.27 2.02
C VAL A 62 -4.39 -9.15 3.07
N GLU A 63 -4.51 -9.50 4.35
CA GLU A 63 -4.55 -8.55 5.46
C GLU A 63 -3.20 -7.87 5.66
N GLU A 64 -2.10 -8.62 5.61
CA GLU A 64 -0.75 -8.05 5.66
C GLU A 64 -0.52 -7.06 4.51
N VAL A 65 -0.88 -7.42 3.27
CA VAL A 65 -0.74 -6.52 2.12
C VAL A 65 -1.57 -5.24 2.31
N ARG A 66 -2.78 -5.35 2.85
CA ARG A 66 -3.63 -4.18 3.15
C ARG A 66 -3.02 -3.31 4.25
N SER A 67 -2.45 -3.91 5.29
CA SER A 67 -1.78 -3.18 6.37
C SER A 67 -0.53 -2.47 5.87
N LEU A 68 0.29 -3.12 5.03
CA LEU A 68 1.46 -2.49 4.41
C LEU A 68 1.08 -1.30 3.54
N ALA A 69 0.04 -1.47 2.69
CA ALA A 69 -0.47 -0.38 1.87
C ALA A 69 -0.99 0.79 2.72
N ALA A 70 -1.78 0.50 3.77
CA ALA A 70 -2.32 1.51 4.66
C ALA A 70 -1.20 2.28 5.40
N PHE A 71 -0.18 1.56 5.87
CA PHE A 71 1.00 2.15 6.50
C PHE A 71 1.65 3.18 5.57
N SER A 72 2.10 2.78 4.39
CA SER A 72 2.80 3.70 3.48
C SER A 72 1.92 4.82 2.96
N LEU A 73 0.65 4.57 2.66
CA LEU A 73 -0.29 5.62 2.22
C LEU A 73 -0.59 6.65 3.30
N ALA A 74 -0.42 6.32 4.59
CA ALA A 74 -0.66 7.25 5.68
C ALA A 74 0.45 8.32 5.82
N TRP A 75 1.67 8.05 5.34
CA TRP A 75 2.80 8.96 5.51
C TRP A 75 3.46 9.43 4.20
N MET A 76 3.31 8.69 3.09
CA MET A 76 3.88 9.10 1.80
C MET A 76 3.18 10.33 1.24
N GLY A 77 3.98 11.28 0.74
CA GLY A 77 3.45 12.43 0.00
C GLY A 77 2.91 12.05 -1.38
N ALA A 78 1.93 12.79 -1.91
CA ALA A 78 1.36 12.49 -3.23
C ALA A 78 2.41 12.49 -4.36
N LEU A 79 3.36 13.43 -4.33
CA LEU A 79 4.46 13.51 -5.30
C LEU A 79 5.41 12.31 -5.18
N GLU A 80 5.73 11.91 -3.96
CA GLU A 80 6.59 10.75 -3.69
C GLU A 80 5.94 9.47 -4.21
N LEU A 81 4.64 9.30 -3.94
CA LEU A 81 3.86 8.16 -4.42
C LEU A 81 3.78 8.11 -5.95
N GLU A 82 3.63 9.26 -6.61
CA GLU A 82 3.65 9.34 -8.08
C GLU A 82 5.02 8.96 -8.66
N GLN A 83 6.10 9.46 -8.06
CA GLN A 83 7.47 9.14 -8.48
C GLN A 83 7.76 7.64 -8.29
N ALA A 84 7.41 7.09 -7.13
CA ALA A 84 7.60 5.67 -6.84
C ALA A 84 6.76 4.79 -7.78
N ALA A 85 5.53 5.17 -8.10
CA ALA A 85 4.69 4.47 -9.07
C ALA A 85 5.32 4.42 -10.48
N ARG A 86 5.91 5.54 -10.94
CA ARG A 86 6.62 5.57 -12.23
C ARG A 86 7.83 4.66 -12.23
N SER A 87 8.62 4.68 -11.15
CA SER A 87 9.78 3.79 -10.99
C SER A 87 9.36 2.32 -10.97
N MET A 88 8.29 1.98 -10.24
CA MET A 88 7.72 0.63 -10.22
C MET A 88 7.33 0.16 -11.63
N ALA A 89 6.62 1.00 -12.39
CA ALA A 89 6.20 0.68 -13.75
C ALA A 89 7.40 0.49 -14.70
N GLN A 90 8.41 1.34 -14.59
CA GLN A 90 9.63 1.24 -15.39
C GLN A 90 10.42 -0.05 -15.08
N MET A 91 10.66 -0.34 -13.80
CA MET A 91 11.46 -1.50 -13.38
C MET A 91 10.74 -2.85 -13.57
N ALA A 92 9.41 -2.87 -13.52
CA ALA A 92 8.64 -4.08 -13.82
C ALA A 92 8.41 -4.28 -15.33
N GLY A 93 8.61 -3.22 -16.12
CA GLY A 93 8.36 -3.15 -17.55
C GLY A 93 9.32 -3.98 -18.40
N PRO A 94 9.04 -4.11 -19.70
CA PRO A 94 9.92 -4.80 -20.65
C PRO A 94 11.24 -4.06 -20.88
N ASP A 95 11.26 -2.74 -20.66
CA ASP A 95 12.39 -1.84 -20.93
C ASP A 95 13.24 -1.56 -19.68
N ALA A 96 13.15 -2.40 -18.65
CA ALA A 96 13.92 -2.23 -17.42
C ALA A 96 15.42 -2.43 -17.67
N ASP A 97 16.23 -1.45 -17.26
CA ASP A 97 17.70 -1.52 -17.36
C ASP A 97 18.30 -2.66 -16.51
N ASP A 98 17.66 -2.99 -15.39
CA ASP A 98 17.99 -4.12 -14.53
C ASP A 98 16.77 -5.02 -14.33
N VAL A 99 16.88 -6.27 -14.81
CA VAL A 99 15.81 -7.26 -14.74
C VAL A 99 15.83 -8.10 -13.46
N SER A 100 16.85 -7.94 -12.61
CA SER A 100 17.03 -8.75 -11.39
C SER A 100 15.93 -8.53 -10.37
N THR A 101 15.38 -7.32 -10.30
CA THR A 101 14.30 -6.92 -9.37
C THR A 101 12.92 -7.23 -9.93
N ARG A 102 12.80 -7.43 -11.26
CA ARG A 102 11.52 -7.63 -11.95
C ARG A 102 10.68 -8.78 -11.39
N PRO A 103 11.22 -9.98 -11.05
CA PRO A 103 10.43 -11.04 -10.44
C PRO A 103 9.77 -10.62 -9.12
N TYR A 104 10.50 -9.87 -8.29
CA TYR A 104 10.00 -9.36 -7.01
C TYR A 104 8.90 -8.31 -7.23
N LEU A 105 9.10 -7.33 -8.12
CA LEU A 105 8.10 -6.31 -8.40
C LEU A 105 6.81 -6.91 -8.99
N LEU A 106 6.94 -7.93 -9.85
CA LEU A 106 5.77 -8.67 -10.35
C LEU A 106 5.04 -9.44 -9.24
N ALA A 107 5.75 -9.93 -8.21
CA ALA A 107 5.13 -10.52 -7.02
C ALA A 107 4.37 -9.46 -6.20
N VAL A 108 4.93 -8.27 -6.02
CA VAL A 108 4.22 -7.14 -5.37
C VAL A 108 2.92 -6.84 -6.12
N TYR A 109 2.98 -6.75 -7.45
CA TYR A 109 1.79 -6.50 -8.27
C TYR A 109 0.71 -7.60 -8.12
N ARG A 110 1.10 -8.87 -8.08
CA ARG A 110 0.15 -9.98 -7.84
C ARG A 110 -0.46 -9.92 -6.44
N ALA A 111 0.35 -9.62 -5.42
CA ALA A 111 -0.11 -9.46 -4.04
C ALA A 111 -1.13 -8.30 -3.94
N VAL A 112 -0.87 -7.19 -4.61
CA VAL A 112 -1.80 -6.05 -4.73
C VAL A 112 -3.08 -6.45 -5.42
N ASP A 113 -3.03 -7.10 -6.59
CA ASP A 113 -4.23 -7.51 -7.32
C ASP A 113 -5.11 -8.48 -6.51
N ARG A 114 -4.48 -9.35 -5.71
CA ARG A 114 -5.16 -10.26 -4.79
C ARG A 114 -5.84 -9.50 -3.64
N ALA A 115 -5.20 -8.48 -3.09
CA ALA A 115 -5.71 -7.74 -1.93
C ALA A 115 -6.74 -6.66 -2.31
N PHE A 116 -6.61 -6.09 -3.51
CA PHE A 116 -7.40 -4.98 -4.04
C PHE A 116 -7.85 -5.28 -5.49
N PRO A 117 -8.76 -6.25 -5.68
CA PRO A 117 -9.22 -6.62 -7.02
C PRO A 117 -9.93 -5.44 -7.68
N LYS A 118 -9.78 -5.31 -9.01
CA LYS A 118 -10.58 -4.35 -9.78
C LYS A 118 -12.07 -4.66 -9.57
N ALA A 119 -12.86 -3.63 -9.28
CA ALA A 119 -14.30 -3.74 -9.32
C ALA A 119 -14.72 -4.20 -10.72
N ALA A 120 -15.53 -5.26 -10.77
CA ALA A 120 -16.07 -5.84 -12.00
C ALA A 120 -17.09 -4.91 -12.66
#